data_AF-A0A3D2VC82-F1
#
_entry.id   AF-A0A3D2VC82-F1
#
_cell.length_a   1.000
_cell.length_b   1.000
_cell.length_c   1.000
_cell.angle_alpha   90.00
_cell.angle_beta   90.00
_cell.angle_gamma   90.00
#
_symmetry.space_group_name_H-M   'P 1'
#
loop_
_entity.id
_entity.type
_entity.pdbx_description
1 polymer ?
#
loop_
_entity_poly.entity_id
_entity_poly.type
_entity_poly.pdbx_seq_one_letter_code
_entity_poly.pdbx_strand_id
1 'polypeptide(L)'
;DVFLDHFLAREWQRFDPRSLEDYIRWIHQVLADRIDSCPERSRRYFRYLSTTDTLLHYRSTEGISRTLSQMAKRARYDSGMEKAGTVLLSRYARLEEGFELFFPELVHFA
;
A
#
# COMPACT_ATOMS: atom_id res chain seq x y z
N ASP A 1 6.01 -5.15 2.74
CA ASP A 1 4.89 -4.20 2.88
C ASP A 1 4.29 -3.92 1.51
N VAL A 2 4.96 -3.19 0.61
CA VAL A 2 4.40 -2.65 -0.64
C VAL A 2 3.84 -3.72 -1.60
N PHE A 3 4.49 -4.89 -1.72
CA PHE A 3 3.97 -5.98 -2.55
C PHE A 3 2.71 -6.62 -1.97
N LEU A 4 2.65 -6.80 -0.64
CA LEU A 4 1.46 -7.33 0.01
C LEU A 4 0.31 -6.31 -0.08
N ASP A 5 0.62 -5.02 0.09
CA ASP A 5 -0.35 -3.94 -0.07
C ASP A 5 -0.90 -3.88 -1.50
N HIS A 6 -0.10 -4.22 -2.51
CA HIS A 6 -0.56 -4.33 -3.90
C HIS A 6 -1.57 -5.45 -4.10
N PHE A 7 -1.25 -6.68 -3.65
CA PHE A 7 -2.19 -7.79 -3.77
C PHE A 7 -3.45 -7.54 -2.95
N LEU A 8 -3.33 -6.96 -1.76
CA LEU A 8 -4.48 -6.56 -0.93
C LEU A 8 -5.34 -5.50 -1.62
N ALA A 9 -4.74 -4.45 -2.20
CA ALA A 9 -5.47 -3.39 -2.90
C ALA A 9 -6.13 -3.88 -4.20
N ARG A 10 -5.51 -4.86 -4.88
CA ARG A 10 -6.02 -5.52 -6.08
C ARG A 10 -7.21 -6.43 -5.76
N GLU A 11 -7.09 -7.22 -4.71
CA GLU A 11 -8.05 -8.24 -4.28
C GLU A 11 -9.02 -7.72 -3.20
N TRP A 12 -9.11 -6.41 -3.01
CA TRP A 12 -9.79 -5.77 -1.87
C TRP A 12 -11.20 -6.29 -1.60
N GLN A 13 -11.98 -6.56 -2.66
CA GLN A 13 -13.36 -7.04 -2.56
C GLN A 13 -13.50 -8.40 -1.84
N ARG A 14 -12.40 -9.17 -1.71
CA ARG A 14 -12.38 -10.43 -0.95
C ARG A 14 -12.37 -10.21 0.56
N PHE A 15 -11.96 -9.02 1.01
CA PHE A 15 -11.70 -8.72 2.41
C PHE A 15 -12.69 -7.71 3.01
N ASP A 16 -13.24 -6.82 2.20
CA ASP A 16 -14.23 -5.83 2.64
C ASP A 16 -15.33 -5.65 1.59
N PRO A 17 -16.62 -5.57 1.98
CA PRO A 17 -17.72 -5.33 1.05
C PRO A 17 -17.72 -3.92 0.44
N ARG A 18 -17.01 -2.95 1.04
CA ARG A 18 -16.86 -1.60 0.49
C ARG A 18 -15.84 -1.59 -0.64
N SER A 19 -16.00 -0.67 -1.60
CA SER A 19 -14.90 -0.37 -2.52
C SER A 19 -13.68 0.15 -1.74
N LEU A 20 -12.46 -0.04 -2.27
CA LEU A 20 -11.25 0.48 -1.62
C LEU A 20 -11.33 2.01 -1.50
N GLU A 21 -11.89 2.67 -2.51
CA GLU A 21 -12.15 4.12 -2.55
C GLU A 21 -13.06 4.56 -1.39
N ASP A 22 -14.15 3.84 -1.16
CA ASP A 22 -15.07 4.15 -0.06
C ASP A 22 -14.44 3.84 1.30
N TYR A 23 -13.66 2.76 1.39
CA TYR A 23 -12.89 2.45 2.60
C TYR A 23 -11.87 3.56 2.91
N ILE A 24 -11.12 4.02 1.91
CA ILE A 24 -10.14 5.12 2.06
C ILE A 24 -10.83 6.41 2.49
N ARG A 25 -11.97 6.75 1.87
CA ARG A 25 -12.75 7.93 2.27
C ARG A 25 -13.23 7.82 3.71
N TRP A 26 -13.73 6.65 4.10
CA TRP A 26 -14.19 6.38 5.45
C TRP A 26 -13.06 6.49 6.48
N ILE A 27 -11.90 5.85 6.24
CA ILE A 27 -10.79 5.91 7.20
C ILE A 27 -10.19 7.32 7.31
N HIS A 28 -10.20 8.10 6.22
CA HIS A 28 -9.81 9.51 6.27
C HIS A 28 -10.72 10.32 7.19
N GLN A 29 -12.04 10.10 7.13
CA GLN A 29 -12.99 10.77 8.02
C GLN A 29 -12.75 10.37 9.49
N VAL A 30 -12.62 9.07 9.77
CA VAL A 30 -12.37 8.55 11.12
C VAL A 30 -11.09 9.12 11.72
N LEU A 31 -10.03 9.26 10.92
CA LEU A 31 -8.74 9.79 11.38
C LEU A 31 -8.73 11.31 11.48
N ALA A 32 -9.43 12.03 10.61
CA ALA A 32 -9.47 13.50 10.62
C ALA A 32 -9.90 14.06 11.98
N ASP A 33 -10.88 13.44 12.63
CA ASP A 33 -11.39 13.88 13.94
C ASP A 33 -10.37 13.73 15.08
N ARG A 34 -9.30 12.95 14.87
CA ARG A 34 -8.31 12.60 15.90
C ARG A 34 -6.90 13.06 15.56
N ILE A 35 -6.64 13.39 14.29
CA ILE A 35 -5.27 13.59 13.80
C ILE A 35 -4.61 14.81 14.44
N ASP A 36 -5.38 15.84 14.82
CA ASP A 36 -4.84 17.04 15.46
C ASP A 36 -4.18 16.74 16.81
N SER A 37 -4.68 15.75 17.54
CA SER A 37 -4.11 15.28 18.82
C SER A 37 -2.86 14.41 18.66
N CYS A 38 -2.55 13.95 17.44
CA CYS A 38 -1.44 13.06 17.18
C CYS A 38 -0.10 13.82 17.05
N PRO A 39 1.05 13.14 17.21
CA PRO A 39 2.36 13.75 16.97
C PRO A 39 2.50 14.33 15.56
N GLU A 40 3.33 15.37 15.42
CA GLU A 40 3.54 16.08 14.15
C GLU A 40 3.91 15.15 12.98
N ARG A 41 4.71 14.11 13.26
CA ARG A 41 5.08 13.10 12.26
C ARG A 41 3.85 12.37 11.70
N SER A 42 2.90 12.01 12.55
CA SER A 42 1.66 11.34 12.16
C SER A 42 0.75 12.28 11.38
N ARG A 43 0.62 13.54 11.80
CA ARG A 43 -0.13 14.57 11.06
C ARG A 43 0.41 14.77 9.64
N ARG A 44 1.74 14.87 9.51
CA ARG A 44 2.40 15.02 8.20
C ARG A 44 2.16 13.81 7.31
N TYR A 45 2.22 12.60 7.89
CA TYR A 45 1.99 11.37 7.15
C TYR A 45 0.52 11.22 6.72
N PHE A 46 -0.43 11.55 7.59
CA PHE A 46 -1.85 11.57 7.25
C PHE A 46 -2.15 12.55 6.12
N ARG A 47 -1.60 13.79 6.18
CA ARG A 47 -1.75 14.77 5.09
C ARG A 47 -1.21 14.23 3.76
N TYR A 48 -0.07 13.53 3.80
CA TYR A 48 0.47 12.90 2.60
C TYR A 48 -0.48 11.81 2.08
N LEU A 49 -0.95 10.91 2.93
CA LEU A 49 -1.88 9.84 2.52
C LEU A 49 -3.24 10.37 2.04
N SER A 50 -3.74 11.46 2.62
CA SER A 50 -5.03 12.03 2.23
C SER A 50 -4.99 12.84 0.94
N THR A 51 -3.80 13.26 0.52
CA THR A 51 -3.59 14.04 -0.72
C THR A 51 -2.96 13.21 -1.85
N THR A 52 -2.43 12.04 -1.53
CA THR A 52 -1.88 11.11 -2.50
C THR A 52 -2.67 9.83 -2.37
N ASP A 53 -3.40 9.45 -3.41
CA ASP A 53 -4.20 8.22 -3.49
C ASP A 53 -3.32 6.95 -3.44
N THR A 54 -2.40 6.87 -2.48
CA THR A 54 -1.28 5.93 -2.40
C THR A 54 -1.80 4.51 -2.33
N LEU A 55 -2.82 4.26 -1.52
CA LEU A 55 -3.47 2.95 -1.41
C LEU A 55 -4.19 2.57 -2.72
N LEU A 56 -4.81 3.52 -3.43
CA LEU A 56 -5.41 3.24 -4.75
C LEU A 56 -4.34 2.95 -5.80
N HIS A 57 -3.23 3.67 -5.78
CA HIS A 57 -2.10 3.42 -6.67
C HIS A 57 -1.48 2.04 -6.47
N TYR A 58 -1.62 1.44 -5.28
CA TYR A 58 -1.20 0.06 -5.08
C TYR A 58 -2.06 -0.94 -5.86
N ARG A 59 -3.26 -0.61 -6.32
CA ARG A 59 -4.09 -1.56 -7.09
C ARG A 59 -3.45 -1.97 -8.43
N SER A 60 -2.64 -1.10 -9.06
CA SER A 60 -2.07 -1.36 -10.38
C SER A 60 -0.57 -1.66 -10.33
N THR A 61 -0.11 -2.49 -11.28
CA THR A 61 1.32 -2.81 -11.47
C THR A 61 2.13 -1.58 -11.87
N GLU A 62 1.54 -0.63 -12.59
CA GLU A 62 2.15 0.66 -12.89
C GLU A 62 2.29 1.53 -11.63
N GLY A 63 1.22 1.63 -10.83
CA GLY A 63 1.20 2.47 -9.64
C GLY A 63 2.17 1.98 -8.56
N ILE A 64 2.26 0.67 -8.34
CA ILE A 64 3.26 0.09 -7.44
C ILE A 64 4.69 0.29 -7.97
N SER A 65 4.94 0.13 -9.28
CA SER A 65 6.25 0.38 -9.89
C SER A 65 6.69 1.83 -9.72
N ARG A 66 5.76 2.77 -9.87
CA ARG A 66 5.98 4.20 -9.60
C ARG A 66 6.30 4.44 -8.14
N THR A 67 5.56 3.83 -7.20
CA THR A 67 5.82 3.99 -5.77
C THR A 67 7.20 3.47 -5.37
N LEU A 68 7.60 2.30 -5.88
CA LEU A 68 8.93 1.73 -5.64
C LEU A 68 10.03 2.64 -6.20
N SER A 69 9.85 3.20 -7.39
CA SER A 69 10.79 4.16 -7.98
C SER A 69 10.93 5.43 -7.14
N GLN A 70 9.82 5.94 -6.58
CA GLN A 70 9.84 7.11 -5.70
C GLN A 70 10.45 6.80 -4.32
N MET A 71 10.35 5.55 -3.84
CA MET A 71 11.08 5.11 -2.65
C MET A 71 12.58 5.01 -2.92
N ALA A 72 12.98 4.48 -4.08
CA ALA A 72 14.38 4.39 -4.52
C ALA A 72 15.07 5.76 -4.47
N LYS A 73 14.42 6.80 -5.02
CA LYS A 73 14.93 8.18 -5.02
C LYS A 73 15.11 8.79 -3.62
N ARG A 74 14.40 8.26 -2.61
CA ARG A 74 14.50 8.71 -1.21
C ARG A 74 15.54 7.92 -0.43
N ALA A 75 16.07 6.82 -0.97
CA ALA A 75 17.11 6.04 -0.33
C ALA A 75 18.43 6.82 -0.34
N ARG A 76 19.15 6.82 0.80
CA ARG A 76 20.44 7.52 0.95
C ARG A 76 21.61 6.82 0.25
N TYR A 77 21.38 5.62 -0.29
CA TYR A 77 22.36 4.76 -0.94
C TYR A 77 21.73 4.12 -2.19
N ASP A 78 22.55 3.52 -3.04
CA ASP A 78 22.10 2.77 -4.21
C ASP A 78 21.31 1.53 -3.75
N SER A 79 19.99 1.70 -3.65
CA SER A 79 19.09 0.69 -3.08
C SER A 79 18.70 -0.40 -4.08
N GLY A 80 18.95 -0.21 -5.37
CA GLY A 80 18.46 -1.08 -6.44
C GLY A 80 16.92 -1.07 -6.59
N MET A 81 16.20 -0.22 -5.85
CA MET A 81 14.74 -0.19 -5.85
C MET A 81 14.14 0.35 -7.15
N GLU A 82 14.91 1.08 -7.95
CA GLU A 82 14.55 1.47 -9.31
C GLU A 82 14.37 0.25 -10.23
N LYS A 83 15.06 -0.87 -9.94
CA LYS A 83 14.88 -2.16 -10.61
C LYS A 83 13.79 -3.01 -9.95
N ALA A 84 13.29 -2.62 -8.78
CA ALA A 84 12.30 -3.41 -8.04
C ALA A 84 10.97 -3.53 -8.79
N GLY A 85 10.60 -2.57 -9.64
CA GLY A 85 9.45 -2.71 -10.54
C GLY A 85 9.66 -3.85 -11.56
N THR A 86 10.84 -3.96 -12.14
CA THR A 86 11.18 -5.05 -13.06
C THR A 86 11.26 -6.40 -12.35
N VAL A 87 11.86 -6.43 -11.16
CA VAL A 87 11.91 -7.64 -10.32
C VAL A 87 10.51 -8.10 -9.93
N LEU A 88 9.64 -7.17 -9.53
CA LEU A 88 8.23 -7.43 -9.24
C LEU A 88 7.56 -8.14 -10.40
N LEU A 89 7.66 -7.58 -11.60
CA LEU A 89 7.03 -8.18 -12.79
C LEU A 89 7.62 -9.56 -13.08
N SER A 90 8.94 -9.74 -12.95
CA SER A 90 9.59 -11.03 -13.21
C SER A 90 9.22 -12.14 -12.20
N ARG A 91 8.79 -11.78 -10.98
CA ARG A 91 8.46 -12.72 -9.90
C ARG A 91 7.00 -12.66 -9.46
N TYR A 92 6.16 -11.97 -10.24
CA TYR A 92 4.82 -11.58 -9.85
C TYR A 92 3.99 -12.77 -9.37
N ALA A 93 3.91 -13.83 -10.18
CA ALA A 93 3.15 -15.04 -9.86
C ALA A 93 3.61 -15.73 -8.55
N ARG A 94 4.92 -15.76 -8.28
CA ARG A 94 5.46 -16.36 -7.06
C ARG A 94 5.17 -15.52 -5.82
N LEU A 95 5.18 -14.19 -5.98
CA LEU A 95 4.83 -13.27 -4.89
C LEU A 95 3.33 -13.33 -4.59
N GLU A 96 2.51 -13.47 -5.63
CA GLU A 96 1.06 -13.64 -5.53
C GLU A 96 0.71 -14.95 -4.81
N GLU A 97 1.32 -16.07 -5.20
CA GLU A 97 1.15 -17.36 -4.52
C GLU A 97 1.49 -17.26 -3.03
N GLY A 98 2.60 -16.58 -2.71
CA GLY A 98 2.98 -16.32 -1.32
C GLY A 98 1.94 -15.49 -0.55
N PHE A 99 1.34 -14.49 -1.20
CA PHE A 99 0.27 -13.70 -0.60
C PHE A 99 -1.00 -14.54 -0.34
N GLU A 100 -1.42 -15.34 -1.32
CA GLU A 100 -2.61 -16.20 -1.20
C GLU A 100 -2.49 -17.24 -0.09
N LEU A 101 -1.29 -17.76 0.14
CA LEU A 101 -1.03 -18.69 1.24
C LEU A 101 -0.97 -17.99 2.60
N PHE A 102 -0.28 -16.85 2.67
CA PHE A 102 0.03 -16.21 3.95
C PHE A 102 -1.07 -15.30 4.49
N PHE A 103 -1.72 -14.51 3.63
CA PHE A 103 -2.61 -13.43 4.07
C PHE A 103 -3.88 -13.94 4.79
N PRO A 104 -4.54 -15.02 4.35
CA PRO A 104 -5.67 -15.59 5.09
C PRO A 104 -5.30 -16.05 6.51
N GLU A 105 -4.10 -16.62 6.70
CA GLU A 105 -3.60 -17.01 8.02
C GLU A 105 -3.42 -15.78 8.93
N LEU A 106 -2.89 -14.68 8.37
CA LEU A 106 -2.74 -13.42 9.10
C LEU A 106 -4.09 -12.84 9.55
N VAL A 107 -5.11 -12.89 8.69
CA VAL A 107 -6.47 -12.43 9.03
C VAL A 107 -7.10 -13.29 10.12
N HIS A 108 -6.84 -14.60 10.13
CA HIS A 108 -7.36 -15.50 11.16
C HIS A 108 -6.66 -15.33 12.53
N PHE A 109 -5.40 -14.90 12.54
CA PHE A 109 -4.62 -14.71 13.76
C PHE A 109 -4.94 -13.39 14.50
N ALA A 110 -5.41 -12.36 13.79
CA ALA A 110 -5.66 -11.01 14.31
C ALA A 110 -7.03 -10.87 15.00
#